data_AF-A0A9D7XDH9-F1
#
_entry.id   AF-A0A9D7XDH9-F1
#
_cell.length_a   1.000
_cell.length_b   1.000
_cell.length_c   1.000
_cell.angle_alpha   90.00
_cell.angle_beta   90.00
_cell.angle_gamma   90.00
#
_symmetry.space_group_name_H-M   'P 1'
#
loop_
_entity.id
_entity.type
_entity.pdbx_description
1 polymer ?
#
loop_
_entity_poly.entity_id
_entity_poly.type
_entity_poly.pdbx_seq_one_letter_code
_entity_poly.pdbx_strand_id
1 'polypeptide(L)'
;MKKETKYYGTSHYLVKIVNNTQTIIPVQLESDLLSISVKELDKNWKAFDMRLDPSVTYDYNIIMNLTSIEFSPEREKTRIIDDVMEEETEEILKDRFGKPILDSLGKEQKRNYTETHTSTLEEVTQVKSAIIGGRLDWINLINKNIEYTKPIQVENLFENKFAKLIRGDASKVSKVNQKLLKNRAVGFPSNQNMLLDTGEKLKNIIKDMIFEHER
;
A
#
# COMPACT_ATOMS: atom_id res chain seq x y z
N MET A 1 4.57 29.45 -39.10
CA MET A 1 4.59 28.18 -39.83
C MET A 1 4.88 26.93 -38.98
N LYS A 2 6.07 26.64 -38.41
CA LYS A 2 6.26 25.39 -37.60
C LYS A 2 5.46 25.30 -36.29
N LYS A 3 5.02 26.42 -35.71
CA LYS A 3 4.19 26.46 -34.48
C LYS A 3 2.69 26.27 -34.75
N GLU A 4 2.19 26.69 -35.92
CA GLU A 4 0.76 26.62 -36.27
C GLU A 4 0.36 25.21 -36.72
N THR A 5 1.23 24.49 -37.43
CA THR A 5 0.95 23.10 -37.88
C THR A 5 0.91 22.10 -36.72
N LYS A 6 1.53 22.42 -35.58
CA LYS A 6 1.47 21.56 -34.38
C LYS A 6 0.13 21.68 -33.65
N TYR A 7 -0.55 22.82 -33.76
CA TYR A 7 -1.85 23.08 -33.13
C TYR A 7 -2.97 22.29 -33.79
N TYR A 8 -2.96 22.14 -35.12
CA TYR A 8 -3.95 21.34 -35.85
C TYR A 8 -3.75 19.81 -35.76
N GLY A 9 -2.61 19.36 -35.22
CA GLY A 9 -2.31 17.94 -35.04
C GLY A 9 -2.38 17.46 -33.60
N THR A 10 -2.59 18.37 -32.63
CA THR A 10 -2.59 18.03 -31.20
C THR A 10 -4.02 17.86 -30.70
N SER A 11 -4.35 16.68 -30.20
CA SER A 11 -5.63 16.41 -29.54
C SER A 11 -5.61 16.93 -28.10
N HIS A 12 -6.64 17.67 -27.72
CA HIS A 12 -6.77 18.27 -26.39
C HIS A 12 -7.79 17.52 -25.54
N TYR A 13 -7.37 17.07 -24.35
CA TYR A 13 -8.17 16.28 -23.42
C TYR A 13 -8.39 17.06 -22.13
N LEU A 14 -9.65 17.15 -21.70
CA LEU A 14 -10.02 17.71 -20.41
C LEU A 14 -10.40 16.58 -19.44
N VAL A 15 -9.58 16.38 -18.42
CA VAL A 15 -9.78 15.37 -17.37
C VAL A 15 -10.59 15.98 -16.24
N LYS A 16 -11.69 15.31 -15.85
CA LYS A 16 -12.57 15.74 -14.77
C LYS A 16 -12.82 14.60 -13.80
N ILE A 17 -12.94 14.94 -12.52
CA ILE A 17 -13.44 14.03 -11.50
C ILE A 17 -14.81 14.52 -11.08
N VAL A 18 -15.79 13.63 -11.10
CA VAL A 18 -17.16 13.89 -10.69
C VAL A 18 -17.47 12.95 -9.54
N ASN A 19 -17.81 13.53 -8.39
CA ASN A 19 -18.26 12.77 -7.24
C ASN A 19 -19.77 12.55 -7.30
N ASN A 20 -20.20 11.35 -7.68
CA ASN A 20 -21.60 10.91 -7.62
C ASN A 20 -21.83 9.90 -6.48
N THR A 21 -20.93 9.88 -5.49
CA THR A 21 -21.10 9.03 -4.30
C THR A 21 -22.14 9.66 -3.37
N GLN A 22 -22.78 8.84 -2.53
CA GLN A 22 -23.67 9.35 -1.46
C GLN A 22 -22.90 9.72 -0.19
N THR A 23 -21.56 9.81 -0.28
CA THR A 23 -20.67 10.03 0.85
C THR A 23 -20.13 11.45 0.82
N ILE A 24 -20.14 12.12 1.98
CA ILE A 24 -19.52 13.44 2.13
C ILE A 24 -18.00 13.26 2.04
N ILE A 25 -17.42 13.76 0.96
CA ILE A 25 -15.97 13.81 0.80
C ILE A 25 -15.43 15.06 1.51
N PRO A 26 -14.38 14.95 2.33
CA PRO A 26 -13.70 16.12 2.89
C PRO A 26 -13.16 17.04 1.79
N VAL A 27 -13.31 18.36 1.97
CA VAL A 27 -12.87 19.39 1.01
C VAL A 27 -11.39 19.23 0.63
N GLN A 28 -10.56 18.79 1.57
CA GLN A 28 -9.15 18.51 1.31
C GLN A 28 -8.97 17.41 0.26
N LEU A 29 -9.68 16.29 0.39
CA LEU A 29 -9.58 15.22 -0.60
C LEU A 29 -10.10 15.65 -1.96
N GLU A 30 -11.21 16.40 -2.00
CA GLU A 30 -11.72 16.95 -3.25
C GLU A 30 -10.68 17.84 -3.93
N SER A 31 -10.04 18.72 -3.15
CA SER A 31 -8.96 19.59 -3.64
C SER A 31 -7.75 18.79 -4.12
N ASP A 32 -7.36 17.75 -3.38
CA ASP A 32 -6.24 16.88 -3.72
C ASP A 32 -6.54 16.09 -5.01
N LEU A 33 -7.74 15.52 -5.15
CA LEU A 33 -8.17 14.85 -6.37
C LEU A 33 -8.20 15.81 -7.56
N LEU A 34 -8.59 17.08 -7.37
CA LEU A 34 -8.54 18.12 -8.40
C LEU A 34 -7.12 18.64 -8.69
N SER A 35 -6.15 18.37 -7.81
CA SER A 35 -4.76 18.81 -7.96
C SER A 35 -3.87 17.80 -8.68
N ILE A 36 -4.42 16.72 -9.25
CA ILE A 36 -3.64 15.76 -10.02
C ILE A 36 -2.92 16.51 -11.15
N SER A 37 -1.59 16.41 -11.20
CA SER A 37 -0.85 16.89 -12.35
C SER A 37 -0.98 15.86 -13.47
N VAL A 38 -1.82 16.14 -14.48
CA VAL A 38 -1.90 15.36 -15.72
C VAL A 38 -0.89 15.83 -16.78
N LYS A 39 -0.14 16.90 -16.50
CA LYS A 39 0.85 17.46 -17.44
C LYS A 39 1.98 16.50 -17.78
N GLU A 40 2.28 15.57 -16.88
CA GLU A 40 3.25 14.50 -17.12
C GLU A 40 2.79 13.50 -18.20
N LEU A 41 1.48 13.48 -18.53
CA LEU A 41 0.91 12.65 -19.59
C LEU A 41 1.04 13.30 -20.98
N ASP A 42 1.39 14.60 -21.06
CA ASP A 42 1.56 15.31 -22.32
C ASP A 42 2.65 14.64 -23.17
N LYS A 43 2.23 13.98 -24.25
CA LYS A 43 3.13 13.24 -25.15
C LYS A 43 2.54 13.21 -26.54
N ASN A 44 3.40 13.30 -27.56
CA ASN A 44 3.05 13.05 -28.98
C ASN A 44 1.68 13.64 -29.39
N TRP A 45 1.61 14.95 -29.65
CA TRP A 45 0.37 15.59 -30.13
C TRP A 45 -0.87 15.30 -29.25
N LYS A 46 -0.68 15.07 -27.95
CA LYS A 46 -1.76 15.02 -26.96
C LYS A 46 -1.43 15.94 -25.80
N ALA A 47 -2.41 16.73 -25.39
CA ALA A 47 -2.30 17.65 -24.27
C ALA A 47 -3.45 17.41 -23.29
N PHE A 48 -3.12 17.30 -22.01
CA PHE A 48 -4.06 17.04 -20.94
C PHE A 48 -4.14 18.25 -20.01
N ASP A 49 -5.38 18.61 -19.67
CA ASP A 49 -5.69 19.63 -18.69
C ASP A 49 -6.74 19.11 -17.70
N MET A 50 -6.69 19.62 -16.46
CA MET A 50 -7.73 19.38 -15.46
C MET A 50 -8.56 20.61 -15.13
N ARG A 51 -8.12 21.78 -15.61
CA ARG A 51 -8.86 23.02 -15.49
C ARG A 51 -9.21 23.45 -16.90
N LEU A 52 -10.46 23.82 -17.10
CA LEU A 52 -10.92 24.34 -18.38
C LEU A 52 -10.16 25.63 -18.70
N ASP A 53 -9.41 25.63 -19.80
CA ASP A 53 -8.84 26.84 -20.38
C ASP A 53 -9.76 27.35 -21.50
N PRO A 54 -10.38 28.54 -21.36
CA PRO A 54 -11.25 29.11 -22.39
C PRO A 54 -10.54 29.38 -23.73
N SER A 55 -9.20 29.42 -23.75
CA SER A 55 -8.41 29.63 -24.96
C SER A 55 -8.13 28.34 -25.74
N VAL A 56 -8.45 27.17 -25.17
CA VAL A 56 -8.22 25.85 -25.76
C VAL A 56 -9.55 25.22 -26.17
N THR A 57 -9.61 24.73 -27.41
CA THR A 57 -10.72 23.88 -27.87
C THR A 57 -10.39 22.43 -27.51
N TYR A 58 -11.16 21.84 -26.60
CA TYR A 58 -10.99 20.44 -26.21
C TYR A 58 -11.73 19.50 -27.18
N ASP A 59 -11.05 18.45 -27.61
CA ASP A 59 -11.61 17.40 -28.48
C ASP A 59 -12.28 16.30 -27.66
N TYR A 60 -11.77 16.03 -26.46
CA TYR A 60 -12.22 14.94 -25.60
C TYR A 60 -12.38 15.39 -24.14
N ASN A 61 -13.35 14.79 -23.45
CA ASN A 61 -13.42 14.78 -21.98
C ASN A 61 -13.09 13.38 -21.47
N ILE A 62 -12.23 13.29 -20.47
CA ILE A 62 -12.01 12.08 -19.68
C ILE A 62 -12.67 12.30 -18.32
N ILE A 63 -13.75 11.60 -18.03
CA ILE A 63 -14.53 11.78 -16.81
C ILE A 63 -14.33 10.58 -15.89
N MET A 64 -13.67 10.80 -14.76
CA MET A 64 -13.69 9.88 -13.63
C MET A 64 -14.96 10.10 -12.83
N ASN A 65 -15.90 9.18 -12.94
CA ASN A 65 -17.14 9.19 -12.20
C ASN A 65 -17.01 8.29 -10.96
N LEU A 66 -16.92 8.88 -9.78
CA LEU A 66 -16.92 8.15 -8.50
C LEU A 66 -18.35 7.75 -8.15
N THR A 67 -18.59 6.46 -7.95
CA THR A 67 -19.93 5.91 -7.67
C THR A 67 -20.08 5.36 -6.26
N SER A 68 -19.00 4.86 -5.66
CA SER A 68 -19.03 4.34 -4.29
C SER A 68 -17.76 4.68 -3.50
N ILE A 69 -17.95 4.90 -2.20
CA ILE A 69 -16.87 4.97 -1.22
C ILE A 69 -17.31 4.11 -0.04
N GLU A 70 -16.52 3.09 0.26
CA GLU A 70 -16.83 2.09 1.27
C GLU A 70 -15.68 1.98 2.25
N PHE A 71 -15.99 1.83 3.54
CA PHE A 71 -15.03 1.57 4.60
C PHE A 71 -15.38 0.24 5.25
N SER A 72 -14.40 -0.62 5.45
CA SER A 72 -14.63 -1.80 6.29
C SER A 72 -14.66 -1.41 7.77
N PRO A 73 -15.39 -2.18 8.61
CA PRO A 73 -15.29 -2.05 10.05
C PRO A 73 -13.85 -2.23 10.53
N GLU A 74 -13.54 -1.63 11.66
CA GLU A 74 -12.29 -1.88 12.38
C GLU A 74 -12.31 -3.30 12.95
N ARG A 75 -11.35 -4.13 12.54
CA ARG A 75 -11.29 -5.53 12.95
C ARG A 75 -9.97 -5.82 13.63
N GLU A 76 -10.05 -6.50 14.77
CA GLU A 76 -8.90 -7.06 15.45
C GLU A 76 -9.05 -8.59 15.48
N LYS A 77 -7.99 -9.30 15.09
CA LYS A 77 -7.91 -10.75 15.14
C LYS A 77 -6.74 -11.16 16.01
N THR A 78 -7.03 -11.98 17.01
CA THR A 78 -6.02 -12.52 17.93
C THR A 78 -5.82 -14.01 17.69
N ARG A 79 -4.57 -14.47 17.77
CA ARG A 79 -4.24 -15.90 17.83
C ARG A 79 -3.08 -16.16 18.78
N ILE A 80 -3.11 -17.32 19.43
CA ILE A 80 -1.99 -17.81 20.22
C ILE A 80 -1.10 -18.65 19.31
N ILE A 81 0.21 -18.39 19.35
CA ILE A 81 1.23 -19.15 18.63
C ILE A 81 2.30 -19.62 19.61
N ASP A 82 2.74 -20.86 19.46
CA ASP A 82 3.96 -21.35 20.13
C ASP A 82 5.12 -21.23 19.15
N ASP A 83 6.16 -20.51 19.55
CA ASP A 83 7.40 -20.30 18.84
C ASP A 83 8.47 -21.20 19.46
N VAL A 84 9.10 -22.02 18.63
CA VAL A 84 10.14 -22.96 19.04
C VAL A 84 11.45 -22.52 18.40
N MET A 85 12.44 -22.20 19.23
CA MET A 85 13.79 -21.87 18.80
C MET A 85 14.75 -22.94 19.29
N GLU A 86 15.55 -23.48 18.38
CA GLU A 86 16.65 -24.38 18.69
C GLU A 86 17.97 -23.61 18.62
N GLU A 87 18.79 -23.74 19.65
CA GLU A 87 20.12 -23.13 19.72
C GLU A 87 21.17 -24.20 19.97
N GLU A 88 22.18 -24.24 19.10
CA GLU A 88 23.35 -25.09 19.30
C GLU A 88 24.27 -24.44 20.33
N THR A 89 24.51 -25.16 21.42
CA THR A 89 25.40 -24.73 22.51
C THR A 89 26.60 -25.65 22.58
N GLU A 90 27.79 -25.07 22.82
CA GLU A 90 29.01 -25.82 23.10
C GLU A 90 29.34 -25.71 24.58
N GLU A 91 29.44 -26.86 25.27
CA GLU A 91 29.92 -26.92 26.65
C GLU A 91 31.34 -27.51 26.68
N ILE A 92 32.21 -26.84 27.44
CA ILE A 92 33.57 -27.35 27.72
C ILE A 92 33.46 -28.48 28.74
N LEU A 93 33.96 -29.66 28.39
CA LEU A 93 33.99 -30.80 29.30
C LEU A 93 34.98 -30.52 30.44
N LYS A 94 34.53 -30.71 31.67
CA LYS A 94 35.33 -30.51 32.89
C LYS A 94 35.55 -31.82 33.63
N ASP A 95 36.71 -31.95 34.26
CA ASP A 95 37.02 -33.06 35.15
C ASP A 95 36.32 -32.91 36.53
N ARG A 96 36.50 -33.91 37.40
CA ARG A 96 35.95 -33.92 38.77
C ARG A 96 36.43 -32.77 39.68
N PHE A 97 37.45 -32.03 39.28
CA PHE A 97 37.99 -30.87 39.99
C PHE A 97 37.59 -29.54 39.32
N GLY A 98 36.74 -29.59 38.29
CA GLY A 98 36.27 -28.43 37.54
C GLY A 98 37.25 -27.89 36.50
N LYS A 99 38.34 -28.61 36.18
CA LYS A 99 39.33 -28.19 35.17
C LYS A 99 38.91 -28.66 33.77
N PRO A 100 39.14 -27.86 32.71
CA PRO A 100 38.86 -28.29 31.33
C PRO A 100 39.63 -29.56 30.96
N ILE A 101 38.93 -30.53 30.37
CA ILE A 101 39.53 -31.75 29.82
C ILE A 101 40.18 -31.38 28.48
N LEU A 102 41.46 -31.69 28.32
CA LEU A 102 42.20 -31.43 27.09
C LEU A 102 42.22 -32.66 26.18
N ASP A 103 42.30 -32.45 24.87
CA ASP A 103 42.53 -33.49 23.86
C ASP A 103 44.03 -33.87 23.77
N SER A 104 44.36 -34.79 22.86
CA SER A 104 45.74 -35.23 22.62
C SER A 104 46.66 -34.14 22.08
N LEU A 105 46.13 -33.00 21.66
CA LEU A 105 46.85 -31.82 21.16
C LEU A 105 46.85 -30.65 22.18
N GLY A 106 46.31 -30.87 23.38
CA GLY A 106 46.25 -29.86 24.44
C GLY A 106 45.13 -28.83 24.29
N LYS A 107 44.13 -29.07 23.43
CA LYS A 107 42.95 -28.19 23.27
C LYS A 107 41.77 -28.66 24.11
N GLU A 108 40.94 -27.74 24.55
CA GLU A 108 39.74 -28.05 25.34
C GLU A 108 38.76 -28.93 24.54
N GLN A 109 38.34 -30.05 25.15
CA GLN A 109 37.29 -30.88 24.59
C GLN A 109 35.93 -30.23 24.81
N LYS A 110 35.15 -30.14 23.74
CA LYS A 110 33.82 -29.55 23.72
C LYS A 110 32.78 -30.61 23.38
N ARG A 111 31.59 -30.47 23.98
CA ARG A 111 30.40 -31.23 23.63
C ARG A 111 29.35 -30.27 23.08
N ASN A 112 28.83 -30.58 21.90
CA ASN A 112 27.75 -29.83 21.29
C ASN A 112 26.42 -30.48 21.67
N TYR A 113 25.43 -29.66 22.03
CA TYR A 113 24.07 -30.10 22.23
C TYR A 113 23.09 -28.99 21.82
N THR A 114 21.86 -29.38 21.51
CA THR A 114 20.81 -28.46 21.08
C THR A 114 19.89 -28.17 22.25
N GLU A 115 19.74 -26.89 22.59
CA GLU A 115 18.72 -26.42 23.54
C GLU A 115 17.48 -25.99 22.77
N THR A 116 16.31 -26.50 23.18
CA THR A 116 15.01 -26.09 22.62
C THR A 116 14.32 -25.13 23.58
N HIS A 117 14.06 -23.91 23.11
CA HIS A 117 13.31 -22.89 23.83
C HIS A 117 11.92 -22.73 23.21
N THR A 118 10.88 -22.91 24.02
CA THR A 118 9.49 -22.67 23.60
C THR A 118 8.96 -21.40 24.24
N SER A 119 8.45 -20.50 23.41
CA SER A 119 7.79 -19.26 23.83
C SER A 119 6.37 -19.19 23.27
N THR A 120 5.40 -18.86 24.10
CA THR A 120 4.01 -18.66 23.68
C THR A 120 3.76 -17.17 23.47
N LEU A 121 3.26 -16.80 22.29
CA LEU A 121 2.97 -15.44 21.88
C LEU A 121 1.48 -15.27 21.59
N GLU A 122 0.93 -14.14 22.00
CA GLU A 122 -0.36 -13.65 21.52
C GLU A 122 -0.11 -12.70 20.35
N GLU A 123 -0.41 -13.15 19.14
CA GLU A 123 -0.32 -12.34 17.94
C GLU A 123 -1.66 -11.65 17.67
N VAL A 124 -1.60 -10.34 17.42
CA VAL A 124 -2.76 -9.50 17.14
C VAL A 124 -2.57 -8.84 15.77
N THR A 125 -3.59 -8.95 14.93
CA THR A 125 -3.66 -8.27 13.63
C THR A 125 -4.85 -7.33 13.61
N GLN A 126 -4.59 -6.04 13.39
CA GLN A 126 -5.57 -4.98 13.21
C GLN A 126 -5.73 -4.70 11.72
N VAL A 127 -6.96 -4.71 11.22
CA VAL A 127 -7.28 -4.52 9.79
C VAL A 127 -8.41 -3.52 9.62
N LYS A 128 -8.24 -2.61 8.65
CA LYS A 128 -9.27 -1.69 8.15
C LYS A 128 -8.98 -1.40 6.68
N SER A 129 -9.99 -1.20 5.86
CA SER A 129 -9.84 -0.90 4.45
C SER A 129 -10.79 0.20 3.99
N ALA A 130 -10.41 0.88 2.92
CA ALA A 130 -11.25 1.85 2.21
C ALA A 130 -11.21 1.55 0.72
N ILE A 131 -12.38 1.51 0.10
CA ILE A 131 -12.55 1.21 -1.31
C ILE A 131 -13.22 2.41 -1.98
N ILE A 132 -12.64 2.90 -3.06
CA ILE A 132 -13.26 3.86 -3.97
C ILE A 132 -13.62 3.14 -5.26
N GLY A 133 -14.90 3.14 -5.62
CA GLY A 133 -15.44 2.57 -6.85
C GLY A 133 -15.92 3.65 -7.81
N GLY A 134 -15.79 3.38 -9.10
CA GLY A 134 -16.23 4.30 -10.15
C GLY A 134 -15.98 3.77 -11.55
N ARG A 135 -16.00 4.67 -12.52
CA ARG A 135 -15.60 4.38 -13.91
C ARG A 135 -14.97 5.60 -14.56
N LEU A 136 -14.13 5.34 -15.55
CA LEU A 136 -13.46 6.34 -16.36
C LEU A 136 -14.07 6.31 -17.77
N ASP A 137 -14.66 7.42 -18.19
CA ASP A 137 -15.38 7.56 -19.46
C ASP A 137 -14.64 8.55 -20.38
N TRP A 138 -14.30 8.13 -21.60
CA TRP A 138 -13.78 9.00 -22.66
C TRP A 138 -14.92 9.44 -23.56
N ILE A 139 -15.13 10.74 -23.64
CA ILE A 139 -16.23 11.36 -24.35
C ILE A 139 -15.66 12.25 -25.44
N ASN A 140 -16.01 11.97 -26.68
CA ASN A 140 -15.68 12.83 -27.81
C ASN A 140 -16.64 14.03 -27.83
N LEU A 141 -16.09 15.24 -27.77
CA LEU A 141 -16.89 16.46 -27.64
C LEU A 141 -17.54 16.91 -28.95
N ILE A 142 -17.06 16.40 -30.09
CA ILE A 142 -17.61 16.71 -31.43
C ILE A 142 -18.93 15.97 -31.62
N ASN A 143 -18.95 14.65 -31.38
CA ASN A 143 -20.13 13.80 -31.59
C ASN A 143 -20.92 13.52 -30.29
N LYS A 144 -20.39 13.90 -29.13
CA LYS A 144 -20.96 13.68 -27.78
C LYS A 144 -21.15 12.22 -27.39
N ASN A 145 -20.44 11.30 -28.03
CA ASN A 145 -20.49 9.87 -27.71
C ASN A 145 -19.41 9.50 -26.69
N ILE A 146 -19.73 8.51 -25.86
CA ILE A 146 -18.74 7.81 -25.03
C ILE A 146 -18.05 6.79 -25.94
N GLU A 147 -16.76 6.98 -26.19
CA GLU A 147 -15.98 6.11 -27.07
C GLU A 147 -15.33 4.96 -26.29
N TYR A 148 -15.06 5.17 -25.00
CA TYR A 148 -14.45 4.16 -24.13
C TYR A 148 -14.91 4.35 -22.68
N THR A 149 -15.14 3.23 -21.99
CA THR A 149 -15.46 3.19 -20.57
C THR A 149 -14.66 2.07 -19.91
N LYS A 150 -14.04 2.37 -18.76
CA LYS A 150 -13.36 1.37 -17.94
C LYS A 150 -13.82 1.47 -16.48
N PRO A 151 -14.31 0.40 -15.85
CA PRO A 151 -14.59 0.41 -14.42
C PRO A 151 -13.28 0.53 -13.63
N ILE A 152 -13.34 1.23 -12.49
CA ILE A 152 -12.22 1.43 -11.58
C ILE A 152 -12.68 1.07 -10.17
N GLN A 153 -11.86 0.28 -9.49
CA GLN A 153 -12.00 0.00 -8.07
C GLN A 153 -10.62 0.05 -7.44
N VAL A 154 -10.47 0.90 -6.42
CA VAL A 154 -9.20 1.13 -5.73
C VAL A 154 -9.38 0.83 -4.26
N GLU A 155 -8.57 -0.08 -3.73
CA GLU A 155 -8.56 -0.42 -2.31
C GLU A 155 -7.30 0.08 -1.62
N ASN A 156 -7.48 0.63 -0.43
CA ASN A 156 -6.40 0.83 0.53
C ASN A 156 -6.64 -0.03 1.77
N LEU A 157 -5.63 -0.80 2.17
CA LEU A 157 -5.65 -1.68 3.34
C LEU A 157 -4.69 -1.13 4.39
N PHE A 158 -5.23 -0.79 5.55
CA PHE A 158 -4.46 -0.64 6.78
C PHE A 158 -4.36 -2.01 7.45
N GLU A 159 -3.12 -2.44 7.69
CA GLU A 159 -2.81 -3.63 8.47
C GLU A 159 -1.72 -3.29 9.48
N ASN A 160 -1.98 -3.54 10.75
CA ASN A 160 -0.96 -3.50 11.81
C ASN A 160 -0.89 -4.86 12.50
N LYS A 161 0.32 -5.40 12.64
CA LYS A 161 0.55 -6.72 13.19
C LYS A 161 1.61 -6.66 14.28
N PHE A 162 1.27 -7.14 15.47
CA PHE A 162 2.16 -7.15 16.64
C PHE A 162 1.94 -8.40 17.48
N ALA A 163 2.85 -8.66 18.41
CA ALA A 163 2.74 -9.78 19.32
C ALA A 163 3.08 -9.37 20.77
N LYS A 164 2.52 -10.11 21.72
CA LYS A 164 2.89 -10.06 23.13
C LYS A 164 3.42 -11.41 23.56
N LEU A 165 4.52 -11.42 24.31
CA LEU A 165 5.03 -12.63 24.95
C LEU A 165 4.12 -12.99 26.13
N ILE A 166 3.51 -14.16 26.07
CA ILE A 166 2.66 -14.70 27.15
C ILE A 166 3.48 -15.59 28.09
N ARG A 167 4.40 -16.37 27.53
CA ARG A 167 5.29 -17.28 28.27
C ARG A 167 6.58 -17.51 27.51
N GLY A 168 7.69 -17.71 28.22
CA GLY A 168 9.01 -17.98 27.64
C GLY A 168 9.97 -16.81 27.81
N ASP A 169 11.04 -16.81 27.03
CA ASP A 169 12.08 -15.78 27.05
C ASP A 169 12.08 -15.03 25.72
N ALA A 170 11.86 -13.71 25.77
CA ALA A 170 11.83 -12.84 24.59
C ALA A 170 13.13 -12.88 23.76
N SER A 171 14.28 -13.16 24.40
CA SER A 171 15.58 -13.27 23.75
C SER A 171 15.74 -14.58 22.96
N LYS A 172 14.97 -15.61 23.33
CA LYS A 172 14.94 -16.93 22.71
C LYS A 172 13.74 -17.14 21.78
N VAL A 173 13.08 -16.05 21.37
CA VAL A 173 12.06 -16.07 20.32
C VAL A 173 12.76 -16.02 18.95
N SER A 174 12.22 -16.69 17.95
CA SER A 174 12.71 -16.69 16.58
C SER A 174 12.80 -15.27 16.02
N LYS A 175 13.78 -15.03 15.14
CA LYS A 175 14.02 -13.70 14.55
C LYS A 175 12.79 -13.09 13.85
N VAL A 176 11.91 -13.94 13.31
CA VAL A 176 10.67 -13.51 12.65
C VAL A 176 9.71 -12.93 13.69
N ASN A 177 9.49 -13.65 14.79
CA ASN A 177 8.56 -13.26 15.84
C ASN A 177 9.12 -12.17 16.76
N GLN A 178 10.44 -12.03 16.88
CA GLN A 178 11.06 -10.89 17.56
C GLN A 178 10.69 -9.54 16.92
N LYS A 179 10.45 -9.49 15.60
CA LYS A 179 9.96 -8.27 14.94
C LYS A 179 8.55 -7.92 15.40
N LEU A 180 7.68 -8.92 15.53
CA LEU A 180 6.30 -8.73 16.00
C LEU A 180 6.25 -8.26 17.46
N LEU A 181 7.18 -8.73 18.30
CA LEU A 181 7.32 -8.28 19.69
C LEU A 181 7.78 -6.82 19.84
N LYS A 182 8.48 -6.29 18.83
CA LYS A 182 8.92 -4.88 18.79
C LYS A 182 7.80 -3.94 18.33
N ASN A 183 6.85 -4.46 17.54
CA ASN A 183 5.69 -3.72 17.09
C ASN A 183 4.72 -3.48 18.26
N ARG A 184 3.83 -2.50 18.11
CA ARG A 184 2.84 -2.14 19.13
C ARG A 184 1.47 -1.98 18.49
N ALA A 185 0.44 -2.08 19.32
CA ALA A 185 -0.89 -1.64 18.93
C ALA A 185 -0.83 -0.17 18.53
N VAL A 186 -1.46 0.16 17.40
CA VAL A 186 -1.68 1.54 16.97
C VAL A 186 -3.19 1.77 16.86
N GLY A 187 -3.61 3.02 16.97
CA GLY A 187 -5.00 3.37 16.70
C GLY A 187 -5.35 3.11 15.24
N PHE A 188 -6.58 2.67 14.98
CA PHE A 188 -7.06 2.59 13.61
C PHE A 188 -7.05 3.97 12.95
N PRO A 189 -6.68 4.06 11.66
CA PRO A 189 -6.77 5.31 10.93
C PRO A 189 -8.23 5.76 10.80
N SER A 190 -8.46 7.07 10.84
CA SER A 190 -9.78 7.62 10.57
C SER A 190 -10.22 7.32 9.13
N ASN A 191 -11.53 7.33 8.88
CA ASN A 191 -12.05 7.14 7.52
C ASN A 191 -11.52 8.23 6.57
N GLN A 192 -11.33 9.46 7.05
CA GLN A 192 -10.73 10.54 6.27
C GLN A 192 -9.30 10.22 5.84
N ASN A 193 -8.44 9.75 6.76
CA ASN A 193 -7.05 9.40 6.43
C ASN A 193 -7.01 8.23 5.45
N MET A 194 -7.82 7.20 5.68
CA MET A 194 -7.94 6.07 4.76
C MET A 194 -8.35 6.54 3.36
N LEU A 195 -9.29 7.48 3.28
CA LEU A 195 -9.79 7.99 2.01
C LEU A 195 -8.77 8.88 1.28
N LEU A 196 -7.96 9.66 2.00
CA LEU A 196 -6.83 10.41 1.44
C LEU A 196 -5.81 9.48 0.79
N ASP A 197 -5.40 8.43 1.52
CA ASP A 197 -4.45 7.44 1.00
C ASP A 197 -5.02 6.68 -0.22
N THR A 198 -6.31 6.31 -0.18
CA THR A 198 -6.97 5.69 -1.36
C THR A 198 -7.06 6.66 -2.52
N GLY A 199 -7.30 7.95 -2.24
CA GLY A 199 -7.31 9.03 -3.23
C GLY A 199 -5.99 9.09 -3.99
N GLU A 200 -4.85 9.14 -3.30
CA GLU A 200 -3.52 9.13 -3.93
C GLU A 200 -3.29 7.91 -4.82
N LYS A 201 -3.72 6.72 -4.39
CA LYS A 201 -3.67 5.50 -5.22
C LYS A 201 -4.53 5.63 -6.48
N LEU A 202 -5.74 6.18 -6.35
CA LEU A 202 -6.64 6.43 -7.47
C LEU A 202 -6.01 7.37 -8.51
N LYS A 203 -5.30 8.42 -8.07
CA LYS A 203 -4.60 9.34 -8.99
C LYS A 203 -3.63 8.60 -9.90
N ASN A 204 -2.80 7.72 -9.32
CA ASN A 204 -1.80 6.97 -10.06
C ASN A 204 -2.47 5.99 -11.05
N ILE A 205 -3.52 5.30 -10.61
CA ILE A 205 -4.27 4.38 -11.48
C ILE A 205 -4.91 5.13 -12.66
N ILE A 206 -5.51 6.30 -12.45
CA ILE A 206 -6.08 7.11 -13.54
C ILE A 206 -4.98 7.51 -14.53
N LYS A 207 -3.82 7.98 -14.06
CA LYS A 207 -2.68 8.32 -14.92
C LYS A 207 -2.23 7.13 -15.76
N ASP A 208 -2.07 5.96 -15.15
CA ASP A 208 -1.65 4.74 -15.83
C ASP A 208 -2.68 4.32 -16.88
N MET A 209 -3.98 4.37 -16.57
CA MET A 209 -5.04 4.02 -17.52
C MET A 209 -5.11 4.99 -18.71
N ILE A 210 -4.94 6.29 -18.48
CA ILE A 210 -4.87 7.28 -19.57
C ILE A 210 -3.64 7.02 -20.43
N PHE A 211 -2.49 6.77 -19.80
CA PHE A 211 -1.26 6.48 -20.52
C PHE A 211 -1.37 5.20 -21.36
N GLU A 212 -1.97 4.13 -20.84
CA GLU A 212 -2.18 2.87 -21.54
C GLU A 212 -3.11 3.01 -22.75
N HIS A 213 -4.24 3.71 -22.59
CA HIS A 213 -5.22 3.90 -23.68
C HIS A 213 -4.67 4.78 -24.79
N GLU A 214 -3.86 5.79 -24.43
CA GLU A 214 -3.37 6.80 -25.37
C GLU A 214 -1.98 6.49 -25.95
N ARG A 215 -1.41 5.32 -25.66
CA ARG A 215 -0.13 4.84 -26.19
C ARG A 215 -0.25 4.35 -27.63
#